data_AF-A0AA97CUJ7-F1
#
_entry.id   AF-A0AA97CUJ7-F1
#
_cell.length_a   1.000
_cell.length_b   1.000
_cell.length_c   1.000
_cell.angle_alpha   90.00
_cell.angle_beta   90.00
_cell.angle_gamma   90.00
#
_symmetry.space_group_name_H-M   'P 1'
#
loop_
_entity.id
_entity.type
_entity.pdbx_description
1 polymer ?
#
loop_
_entity_poly.entity_id
_entity_poly.type
_entity_poly.pdbx_seq_one_letter_code
_entity_poly.pdbx_strand_id
1 'polypeptide(L)'
;MITLVVVFLALTLAVPVRTYLSQRSEFNELQQANTQLQKEVAEYERKAVEQNDPAYIEAKARERLQMVKRGERQVILIAPNKEQQEAAERAEREREANPWYQNMWDAVSTPPEGK
;
A
#
# COMPACT_ATOMS: atom_id res chain seq x y z
N MET A 1 11.87 0.25 74.04
CA MET A 1 11.39 -1.00 73.40
C MET A 1 10.48 -0.72 72.21
N ILE A 2 9.41 0.07 72.35
CA ILE A 2 8.42 0.32 71.28
C ILE A 2 9.07 0.88 70.00
N THR A 3 10.05 1.77 70.11
CA THR A 3 10.74 2.38 68.96
C THR A 3 11.45 1.35 68.07
N LEU A 4 12.10 0.35 68.67
CA LEU A 4 12.77 -0.73 67.92
C LEU A 4 11.76 -1.61 67.19
N VAL A 5 10.61 -1.89 67.83
CA VAL A 5 9.52 -2.67 67.22
C VAL A 5 8.96 -1.96 66.00
N VAL A 6 8.73 -0.64 66.09
CA VAL A 6 8.23 0.18 64.97
C VAL A 6 9.23 0.21 63.81
N VAL A 7 10.53 0.38 64.09
CA VAL A 7 11.57 0.37 63.04
C VAL A 7 11.66 -0.99 62.35
N PHE A 8 11.58 -2.09 63.11
CA PHE A 8 11.60 -3.43 62.54
C PHE A 8 10.38 -3.69 61.64
N LEU A 9 9.18 -3.32 62.10
CA LEU A 9 7.93 -3.43 61.33
C LEU A 9 7.98 -2.60 60.04
N ALA A 10 8.51 -1.38 60.10
CA ALA A 10 8.69 -0.52 58.94
C ALA A 10 9.65 -1.15 57.91
N LEU A 11 10.75 -1.75 58.35
CA LEU A 11 11.70 -2.43 57.47
C LEU A 11 11.11 -3.71 56.84
N THR A 12 10.34 -4.49 57.59
CA THR A 12 9.64 -5.67 57.07
C THR A 12 8.57 -5.29 56.04
N LEU A 13 7.88 -4.16 56.23
CA LEU A 13 6.81 -3.71 55.35
C LEU A 13 7.27 -2.85 54.16
N ALA A 14 8.48 -2.30 54.20
CA ALA A 14 9.00 -1.42 53.15
C ALA A 14 9.02 -2.09 51.76
N VAL A 15 9.35 -3.39 51.70
CA VAL A 15 9.37 -4.18 50.46
C VAL A 15 7.95 -4.47 49.94
N PRO A 16 7.02 -5.07 50.73
CA PRO A 16 5.68 -5.41 50.25
C PRO A 16 4.84 -4.18 49.86
N VAL A 17 5.04 -3.02 50.48
CA VAL A 17 4.32 -1.79 50.08
C VAL A 17 4.74 -1.34 48.68
N ARG A 18 6.04 -1.42 48.36
CA ARG A 18 6.54 -1.07 47.02
C ARG A 18 5.99 -2.01 45.94
N THR A 19 5.95 -3.31 46.21
CA THR A 19 5.40 -4.30 45.26
C THR A 19 3.89 -4.20 45.11
N TYR A 20 3.16 -3.86 46.17
CA TYR A 20 1.71 -3.64 46.08
C TYR A 20 1.35 -2.44 45.19
N LEU A 21 2.13 -1.37 45.28
CA LEU A 21 1.95 -0.18 44.42
C LEU A 21 2.35 -0.45 42.97
N SER A 22 3.41 -1.23 42.71
CA SER A 22 3.82 -1.57 41.33
C SER A 22 2.85 -2.54 40.64
N GLN A 23 2.24 -3.47 41.38
CA GLN A 23 1.19 -4.36 40.84
C GLN A 23 -0.03 -3.58 40.35
N ARG A 24 -0.38 -2.47 41.02
CA ARG A 24 -1.53 -1.64 40.62
C ARG A 24 -1.25 -0.83 39.34
N SER A 25 -0.01 -0.35 39.16
CA SER A 25 0.37 0.34 37.93
C SER A 25 0.41 -0.61 36.73
N GLU A 26 0.97 -1.81 36.91
CA GLU A 26 0.98 -2.83 35.85
C GLU A 26 -0.44 -3.21 35.41
N PHE A 27 -1.35 -3.44 36.35
CA PHE A 27 -2.74 -3.76 36.02
C PHE A 27 -3.44 -2.63 35.23
N ASN A 28 -3.23 -1.38 35.64
CA ASN A 28 -3.80 -0.22 34.94
C ASN A 28 -3.21 -0.07 33.52
N GLU A 29 -1.91 -0.29 33.36
CA GLU A 29 -1.21 -0.23 32.07
C GLU A 29 -1.70 -1.34 31.12
N LEU A 30 -1.82 -2.56 31.63
CA LEU A 30 -2.41 -3.71 30.90
C LEU A 30 -3.86 -3.43 30.48
N GLN A 31 -4.66 -2.84 31.35
CA GLN A 31 -6.05 -2.50 31.05
C GLN A 31 -6.17 -1.39 29.99
N GLN A 32 -5.29 -0.37 30.06
CA GLN A 32 -5.21 0.67 29.05
C GLN A 32 -4.78 0.11 27.69
N ALA A 33 -3.76 -0.75 27.67
CA ALA A 33 -3.29 -1.41 26.45
C ALA A 33 -4.39 -2.29 25.83
N ASN A 34 -5.12 -3.06 26.64
CA ASN A 34 -6.22 -3.88 26.16
C ASN A 34 -7.34 -3.02 25.54
N THR A 35 -7.71 -1.93 26.21
CA THR A 35 -8.73 -1.00 25.70
C THR A 35 -8.30 -0.34 24.39
N GLN A 36 -7.02 0.01 24.27
CA GLN A 36 -6.46 0.60 23.05
C GLN A 36 -6.48 -0.40 21.89
N LEU A 37 -6.03 -1.63 22.13
CA LEU A 37 -6.06 -2.70 21.13
C LEU A 37 -7.48 -3.02 20.65
N GLN A 38 -8.47 -3.04 21.56
CA GLN A 38 -9.87 -3.25 21.18
C GLN A 38 -10.39 -2.14 20.26
N LYS A 39 -10.01 -0.88 20.50
CA LYS A 39 -10.37 0.24 19.63
C LYS A 39 -9.75 0.11 18.24
N GLU A 40 -8.48 -0.28 18.18
CA GLU A 40 -7.78 -0.49 16.91
C GLU A 40 -8.42 -1.62 16.10
N VAL A 41 -8.75 -2.75 16.73
CA VAL A 41 -9.47 -3.85 16.09
C VAL A 41 -10.82 -3.37 15.54
N ALA A 42 -11.61 -2.65 16.33
CA ALA A 42 -12.90 -2.13 15.87
C ALA A 42 -12.75 -1.14 14.70
N GLU A 43 -11.70 -0.31 14.70
CA GLU A 43 -11.40 0.61 13.60
C GLU A 43 -10.99 -0.14 12.33
N TYR A 44 -10.14 -1.17 12.45
CA TYR A 44 -9.73 -2.01 11.33
C TYR A 44 -10.88 -2.85 10.78
N GLU A 45 -11.74 -3.40 11.63
CA GLU A 45 -12.95 -4.12 11.21
C GLU A 45 -13.90 -3.19 10.46
N ARG A 46 -14.11 -1.97 10.96
CA ARG A 46 -14.92 -0.97 10.26
C ARG A 46 -14.33 -0.61 8.89
N LYS A 47 -13.02 -0.36 8.84
CA LYS A 47 -12.30 -0.11 7.57
C LYS A 47 -12.39 -1.30 6.63
N ALA A 48 -12.31 -2.53 7.15
CA ALA A 48 -12.44 -3.75 6.36
C ALA A 48 -13.86 -3.94 5.82
N VAL A 49 -14.90 -3.61 6.60
CA VAL A 49 -16.30 -3.63 6.14
C VAL A 49 -16.53 -2.54 5.08
N GLU A 50 -16.03 -1.33 5.29
CA GLU A 50 -16.08 -0.23 4.30
C GLU A 50 -15.33 -0.60 3.00
N GLN A 51 -14.26 -1.40 3.09
CA GLN A 51 -13.46 -1.86 1.94
C GLN A 51 -13.95 -3.17 1.30
N ASN A 52 -14.77 -3.96 2.01
CA ASN A 52 -15.38 -5.20 1.51
C ASN A 52 -16.69 -4.96 0.76
N ASP A 53 -17.03 -3.70 0.46
CA ASP A 53 -18.07 -3.41 -0.51
C ASP A 53 -17.70 -4.09 -1.85
N PRO A 54 -18.50 -5.04 -2.37
CA PRO A 54 -18.15 -5.86 -3.53
C PRO A 54 -17.76 -5.05 -4.79
N ALA A 55 -18.19 -3.79 -4.88
CA ALA A 55 -17.78 -2.86 -5.92
C ALA A 55 -16.26 -2.52 -5.89
N TYR A 56 -15.63 -2.52 -4.71
CA TYR A 56 -14.21 -2.19 -4.53
C TYR A 56 -13.30 -3.36 -4.92
N ILE A 57 -13.71 -4.61 -4.64
CA ILE A 57 -13.01 -5.82 -5.08
C ILE A 57 -13.07 -5.93 -6.62
N GLU A 58 -14.23 -5.67 -7.23
CA GLU A 58 -14.37 -5.66 -8.70
C GLU A 58 -13.50 -4.58 -9.37
N ALA A 59 -13.43 -3.37 -8.78
CA ALA A 59 -12.57 -2.30 -9.29
C ALA A 59 -11.08 -2.65 -9.23
N LYS A 60 -10.62 -3.22 -8.11
CA LYS A 60 -9.20 -3.57 -7.89
C LYS A 60 -8.77 -4.81 -8.70
N ALA A 61 -9.69 -5.76 -8.94
CA ALA A 61 -9.46 -6.90 -9.83
C ALA A 61 -9.39 -6.49 -11.30
N ARG A 62 -10.19 -5.50 -11.73
CA ARG A 62 -10.11 -4.93 -13.09
C ARG A 62 -8.78 -4.21 -13.33
N GLU A 63 -8.30 -3.47 -12.34
CA GLU A 63 -7.11 -2.64 -12.47
C GLU A 63 -5.80 -3.45 -12.47
N ARG A 64 -5.68 -4.48 -11.62
CA ARG A 64 -4.45 -5.28 -11.52
C ARG A 64 -4.45 -6.63 -12.23
N LEU A 65 -5.60 -7.30 -12.32
CA LEU A 65 -5.69 -8.67 -12.81
C LEU A 65 -6.31 -8.78 -14.19
N GLN A 66 -6.72 -7.66 -14.80
CA GLN A 66 -7.44 -7.63 -16.08
C GLN A 66 -8.62 -8.63 -16.12
N MET A 67 -9.24 -8.87 -14.97
CA MET A 67 -10.23 -9.93 -14.82
C MET A 67 -11.56 -9.43 -15.40
N VAL A 68 -11.94 -9.96 -16.56
CA VAL A 68 -13.19 -9.65 -17.27
C VAL A 68 -14.25 -10.71 -16.97
N LYS A 69 -15.51 -10.28 -16.86
CA LYS A 69 -16.66 -11.21 -16.86
C LYS A 69 -16.64 -12.02 -18.16
N ARG A 70 -16.93 -13.31 -18.07
CA ARG A 70 -16.99 -14.25 -19.20
C ARG A 70 -17.95 -13.74 -20.28
N GLY A 71 -17.42 -13.08 -21.32
CA GLY A 71 -18.20 -12.53 -22.44
C GLY A 71 -17.74 -11.17 -23.01
N GLU A 72 -16.89 -10.40 -22.34
CA GLU A 72 -16.42 -9.10 -22.84
C GLU A 72 -15.05 -9.19 -23.54
N ARG A 73 -14.96 -8.65 -24.77
CA ARG A 73 -13.70 -8.51 -25.52
C ARG A 73 -12.90 -7.33 -24.96
N GLN A 74 -11.69 -7.59 -24.50
CA GLN A 74 -10.77 -6.56 -24.02
C GLN A 74 -10.16 -5.82 -25.21
N VAL A 75 -10.39 -4.50 -25.30
CA VAL A 75 -9.66 -3.62 -26.22
C VAL A 75 -8.58 -2.94 -25.40
N ILE A 76 -7.34 -3.40 -25.53
CA ILE A 76 -6.19 -2.75 -24.92
C ILE A 76 -5.77 -1.60 -25.83
N LEU A 77 -6.01 -0.36 -25.39
CA LEU A 77 -5.44 0.84 -26.01
C LEU A 77 -3.98 0.92 -25.57
N ILE A 78 -3.07 0.41 -26.40
CA ILE A 78 -1.63 0.62 -26.23
C ILE A 78 -1.38 2.07 -26.65
N ALA A 79 -1.39 2.99 -25.67
CA ALA A 79 -0.90 4.33 -25.90
C ALA A 79 0.62 4.26 -26.06
N PRO A 80 1.20 4.84 -27.14
CA PRO A 80 2.64 4.87 -27.31
C PRO A 80 3.28 5.60 -26.12
N ASN A 81 4.37 5.06 -25.60
CA ASN A 81 5.14 5.74 -24.56
C ASN A 81 5.76 7.03 -25.14
N LYS A 82 6.18 7.97 -24.28
CA LYS A 82 6.73 9.26 -24.74
C LYS A 82 7.91 9.09 -25.71
N GLU A 83 8.74 8.08 -25.50
CA GLU A 83 9.88 7.77 -26.37
C GLU A 83 9.43 7.36 -27.78
N GLN A 84 8.37 6.56 -27.90
CA GLN A 84 7.77 6.19 -29.19
C GLN A 84 7.13 7.39 -29.89
N GLN A 85 6.52 8.31 -29.14
CA GLN A 85 5.98 9.55 -29.69
C GLN A 85 7.12 10.44 -30.25
N GLU A 86 8.18 10.65 -29.47
CA GLU A 86 9.36 11.43 -29.90
C GLU A 86 10.10 10.78 -31.09
N ALA A 87 10.11 9.46 -31.17
CA ALA A 87 10.67 8.73 -32.32
C ALA A 87 9.79 8.91 -33.57
N ALA A 88 8.47 8.81 -33.44
CA ALA A 88 7.54 9.01 -34.55
C ALA A 88 7.61 10.45 -35.11
N GLU A 89 7.64 11.45 -34.23
CA GLU A 89 7.78 12.85 -34.64
C GLU A 89 9.13 13.15 -35.33
N ARG A 90 10.23 12.51 -34.89
CA ARG A 90 11.53 12.63 -35.58
C ARG A 90 11.48 12.04 -36.98
N ALA A 91 10.92 10.84 -37.12
CA ALA A 91 10.77 10.20 -38.42
C ALA A 91 9.87 11.01 -39.37
N GLU A 92 8.84 11.68 -38.85
CA GLU A 92 7.99 12.57 -39.65
C GLU A 92 8.75 13.82 -40.12
N ARG A 93 9.50 14.49 -39.23
CA ARG A 93 10.35 15.63 -39.60
C ARG A 93 11.42 15.26 -40.62
N GLU A 94 12.00 14.08 -40.52
CA GLU A 94 12.98 13.58 -41.51
C GLU A 94 12.34 13.33 -42.88
N ARG A 95 11.12 12.78 -42.92
CA ARG A 95 10.36 12.60 -44.17
C ARG A 95 9.99 13.93 -44.83
N GLU A 96 9.64 14.94 -44.03
CA GLU A 96 9.33 16.29 -44.54
C GLU A 96 10.58 17.03 -45.04
N ALA A 97 11.74 16.81 -44.39
CA ALA A 97 13.00 17.39 -44.81
C ALA A 97 13.59 16.73 -46.07
N ASN A 98 13.26 15.45 -46.30
CA ASN A 98 13.76 14.69 -47.44
C ASN A 98 12.99 14.99 -48.73
N PRO A 99 13.69 15.08 -49.88
CA PRO A 99 13.03 15.11 -51.18
C PRO A 99 12.13 13.88 -51.40
N TRP A 100 11.00 14.08 -52.08
CA TRP A 100 9.97 13.05 -52.28
C TRP A 100 10.51 11.73 -52.88
N TYR A 101 11.50 11.80 -53.78
CA TYR A 101 12.08 10.61 -54.41
C TYR A 101 12.84 9.73 -53.41
N GLN A 102 13.42 10.35 -52.37
CA GLN A 102 14.22 9.66 -51.37
C GLN A 102 13.32 8.87 -50.41
N ASN A 103 12.17 9.45 -50.04
CA ASN A 103 11.14 8.77 -49.25
C ASN A 103 10.55 7.56 -50.00
N MET A 104 10.39 7.66 -51.32
CA MET A 104 9.92 6.53 -52.14
C MET A 104 10.94 5.39 -52.22
N TRP A 105 12.23 5.71 -52.37
CA TRP A 105 13.29 4.72 -52.42
C TRP A 105 13.46 4.00 -51.06
N ASP A 106 13.32 4.74 -49.96
CA ASP A 106 13.40 4.22 -48.60
C ASP A 106 12.23 3.25 -48.26
N ALA A 107 11.03 3.58 -48.73
CA ALA A 107 9.85 2.73 -48.58
C ALA A 107 9.96 1.38 -49.33
N VAL A 108 10.73 1.33 -50.41
CA VAL A 108 11.00 0.09 -51.17
C VAL A 108 12.17 -0.69 -50.57
N SER A 109 13.13 0.02 -49.96
CA SER A 109 14.36 -0.58 -49.43
C SER A 109 14.21 -1.10 -48.00
N THR A 110 13.20 -0.63 -47.25
CA THR A 110 12.94 -1.06 -45.88
C THR A 110 12.02 -2.30 -45.87
N PRO A 111 12.49 -3.48 -45.42
CA PRO A 111 11.63 -4.65 -45.26
C PRO A 111 10.58 -4.37 -44.18
N PRO A 112 9.31 -4.76 -44.36
CA PRO A 112 8.32 -4.65 -43.29
C PRO A 112 8.81 -5.49 -42.11
N GLU A 113 9.03 -4.86 -40.95
CA GLU A 113 9.39 -5.58 -39.74
C GLU A 113 8.29 -6.59 -39.41
N GLY A 114 8.65 -7.86 -39.58
CA GLY A 114 7.76 -9.00 -39.34
C GLY A 114 7.34 -9.04 -37.88
N LYS A 115 6.05 -9.32 -37.67
CA LYS A 115 5.47 -9.65 -36.37
C LYS A 115 6.07 -10.91 -35.78
#